data_AF-A0A537RVN3-F1
#
_entry.id   AF-A0A537RVN3-F1
#
_cell.length_a   1.000
_cell.length_b   1.000
_cell.length_c   1.000
_cell.angle_alpha   90.00
_cell.angle_beta   90.00
_cell.angle_gamma   90.00
#
_symmetry.space_group_name_H-M   'P 1'
#
loop_
_entity.id
_entity.type
_entity.pdbx_description
1 polymer ?
#
loop_
_entity_poly.entity_id
_entity_poly.type
_entity_poly.pdbx_seq_one_letter_code
_entity_poly.pdbx_strand_id
1 'polypeptide(L)'
;PYAMDRYRNEVNRLYGVLNKRLADRNFVAGEYSIADMAIYPWIVPYERQGQNIADFPHLKRWFETIRARPAVERAYEKAKAVNPNVGGIRTAEERATAVGVVTRAGRHDRLWLHHGLRCAPS
;
A
#
# COMPACT_ATOMS: atom_id res chain seq x y z
N PRO A 1 -10.79 -23.88 -6.54
CA PRO A 1 -11.35 -23.43 -5.25
C PRO A 1 -12.08 -22.09 -5.46
N TYR A 2 -13.41 -22.10 -5.38
CA TYR A 2 -14.25 -21.00 -5.88
C TYR A 2 -13.84 -19.59 -5.40
N ALA A 3 -13.45 -19.44 -4.13
CA ALA A 3 -13.03 -18.15 -3.59
C ALA A 3 -11.78 -17.57 -4.29
N MET A 4 -10.76 -18.39 -4.50
CA MET A 4 -9.53 -17.98 -5.20
C MET A 4 -9.81 -17.63 -6.66
N ASP A 5 -10.61 -18.46 -7.33
CA ASP A 5 -10.97 -18.28 -8.74
C ASP A 5 -11.82 -17.00 -8.92
N ARG A 6 -12.74 -16.72 -8.00
CA ARG A 6 -13.51 -15.46 -7.96
C ARG A 6 -12.60 -14.23 -7.88
N TYR A 7 -11.63 -14.21 -6.97
CA TYR A 7 -10.75 -13.04 -6.82
C TYR A 7 -9.78 -12.89 -7.99
N ARG A 8 -9.27 -14.00 -8.55
CA ARG A 8 -8.46 -13.96 -9.77
C ARG A 8 -9.24 -13.38 -10.95
N ASN A 9 -10.49 -13.79 -11.12
CA ASN A 9 -11.37 -13.28 -12.18
C ASN A 9 -11.71 -11.79 -11.98
N GLU A 10 -11.91 -11.35 -10.73
CA GLU A 10 -12.16 -9.95 -10.45
C GLU A 10 -10.93 -9.08 -10.76
N VAL A 11 -9.72 -9.53 -10.41
CA VAL A 11 -8.49 -8.82 -10.80
C VAL A 11 -8.35 -8.76 -12.33
N ASN A 12 -8.63 -9.86 -13.03
CA ASN A 12 -8.61 -9.90 -14.49
C ASN A 12 -9.58 -8.87 -15.11
N ARG A 13 -10.79 -8.78 -14.57
CA ARG A 13 -11.79 -7.77 -14.97
C ARG A 13 -11.28 -6.34 -14.76
N LEU A 14 -10.64 -6.06 -13.62
CA LEU A 14 -10.06 -4.74 -13.31
C LEU A 14 -8.91 -4.39 -14.27
N TYR A 15 -8.08 -5.36 -14.65
CA TYR A 15 -7.04 -5.17 -15.67
C TYR A 15 -7.66 -4.84 -17.03
N GLY A 16 -8.77 -5.48 -17.38
CA GLY A 16 -9.55 -5.15 -18.58
C GLY A 16 -10.08 -3.71 -18.58
N VAL A 17 -10.60 -3.23 -17.45
CA VAL A 17 -11.05 -1.83 -17.30
C VAL A 17 -9.89 -0.86 -17.52
N LEU A 18 -8.75 -1.11 -16.89
CA LEU A 18 -7.58 -0.26 -17.01
C LEU A 18 -6.98 -0.29 -18.42
N ASN A 19 -6.91 -1.47 -19.05
CA ASN A 19 -6.47 -1.63 -20.43
C ASN A 19 -7.33 -0.83 -21.40
N LYS A 20 -8.67 -0.88 -21.25
CA LYS A 20 -9.59 -0.07 -22.06
C LYS A 20 -9.37 1.43 -21.83
N ARG A 21 -9.17 1.86 -20.57
CA ARG A 21 -8.89 3.26 -20.24
C ARG A 21 -7.59 3.78 -20.87
N LEU A 22 -6.63 2.90 -21.13
CA LEU A 22 -5.32 3.24 -21.69
C LEU A 22 -5.24 3.07 -23.21
N ALA A 23 -6.34 2.68 -23.87
CA ALA A 23 -6.34 2.42 -25.32
C ALA A 23 -5.92 3.65 -26.14
N ASP A 24 -6.43 4.83 -25.78
CA ASP A 24 -6.28 6.10 -26.49
C ASP A 24 -5.43 7.13 -25.72
N ARG A 25 -4.75 6.71 -24.64
CA ARG A 25 -4.05 7.62 -23.72
C ARG A 25 -2.74 7.02 -23.26
N ASN A 26 -1.73 7.86 -23.06
CA ASN A 26 -0.44 7.43 -22.55
C ASN A 26 -0.49 7.10 -21.05
N PHE A 27 -1.29 7.86 -20.28
CA PHE A 27 -1.44 7.74 -18.83
C PHE A 27 -2.91 7.75 -18.42
N VAL A 28 -3.21 7.32 -17.18
CA VAL A 28 -4.59 7.10 -16.72
C VAL A 28 -5.43 8.38 -16.78
N ALA A 29 -4.84 9.52 -16.45
CA ALA A 29 -5.46 10.85 -16.50
C ALA A 29 -5.26 11.56 -17.86
N GLY A 30 -4.47 11.01 -18.78
CA GLY A 30 -4.05 11.63 -20.04
C GLY A 30 -2.57 11.94 -19.97
N GLU A 31 -2.22 12.89 -19.10
CA GLU A 31 -0.84 13.17 -18.68
C GLU A 31 -0.45 12.36 -17.43
N TYR A 32 0.85 12.15 -17.25
CA TYR A 32 1.39 11.45 -16.09
C TYR A 32 1.01 12.18 -14.79
N SER A 33 0.42 11.45 -13.85
CA SER A 33 -0.21 12.03 -12.67
C SER A 33 -0.06 11.18 -11.41
N ILE A 34 -0.57 11.68 -10.29
CA ILE A 34 -0.68 10.92 -9.04
C ILE A 34 -1.51 9.63 -9.20
N ALA A 35 -2.44 9.57 -10.15
CA ALA A 35 -3.20 8.35 -10.43
C ALA A 35 -2.28 7.21 -10.90
N ASP A 36 -1.32 7.52 -11.78
CA ASP A 36 -0.36 6.53 -12.29
C ASP A 36 0.58 6.04 -11.17
N MET A 37 1.03 6.96 -10.32
CA MET A 37 1.85 6.65 -9.15
C MET A 37 1.12 5.76 -8.14
N ALA A 38 -0.18 5.98 -7.94
CA ALA A 38 -0.98 5.19 -7.00
C ALA A 38 -1.33 3.80 -7.55
N ILE A 39 -1.59 3.69 -8.85
CA ILE A 39 -2.01 2.43 -9.48
C ILE A 39 -0.82 1.51 -9.74
N TYR A 40 0.33 2.04 -10.17
CA TYR A 40 1.48 1.25 -10.60
C TYR A 40 1.93 0.20 -9.56
N PRO A 41 2.12 0.54 -8.27
CA PRO A 41 2.54 -0.44 -7.26
C PRO A 41 1.57 -1.60 -7.08
N TRP A 42 0.28 -1.40 -7.35
CA TRP A 42 -0.74 -2.46 -7.29
C TRP A 42 -0.62 -3.45 -8.46
N ILE A 43 -0.11 -3.00 -9.61
CA ILE A 43 0.10 -3.83 -10.80
C ILE A 43 1.43 -4.58 -10.76
N VAL A 44 2.46 -4.05 -10.08
CA VAL A 44 3.80 -4.70 -10.01
C VAL A 44 3.77 -6.19 -9.67
N PRO A 45 2.99 -6.70 -8.70
CA PRO A 45 2.93 -8.12 -8.40
C PRO A 45 1.89 -8.89 -9.25
N TYR A 46 1.65 -8.51 -10.51
CA TYR A 46 0.63 -9.14 -11.38
C TYR A 46 0.78 -10.66 -11.52
N GLU A 47 2.03 -11.18 -11.58
CA GLU A 47 2.30 -12.62 -11.65
C GLU A 47 1.80 -13.33 -10.39
N ARG A 48 2.04 -12.74 -9.21
CA ARG A 48 1.55 -13.26 -7.92
C ARG A 48 0.03 -13.17 -7.80
N GLN A 49 -0.59 -12.25 -8.52
CA GLN A 49 -2.05 -12.13 -8.66
C GLN A 49 -2.61 -13.13 -9.68
N GLY A 50 -1.76 -13.95 -10.32
CA GLY A 50 -2.15 -14.94 -11.32
C GLY A 50 -2.64 -14.33 -12.63
N GLN A 51 -2.15 -13.15 -12.98
CA GLN A 51 -2.48 -12.47 -14.24
C GLN A 51 -1.35 -12.63 -15.25
N ASN A 52 -1.71 -12.68 -16.54
CA ASN A 52 -0.77 -12.51 -17.62
C ASN A 52 -0.90 -11.09 -18.18
N ILE A 53 0.10 -10.23 -17.94
CA ILE A 53 0.03 -8.83 -18.39
C ILE A 53 0.03 -8.71 -19.93
N ALA A 54 0.51 -9.73 -20.65
CA ALA A 54 0.52 -9.74 -22.11
C ALA A 54 -0.89 -9.77 -22.72
N ASP A 55 -1.90 -10.24 -21.98
CA ASP A 55 -3.30 -10.24 -22.41
C ASP A 55 -3.90 -8.81 -22.46
N PHE A 56 -3.18 -7.83 -21.90
CA PHE A 56 -3.60 -6.44 -21.75
C PHE A 56 -2.57 -5.48 -22.38
N PRO A 57 -2.51 -5.35 -23.72
CA PRO A 57 -1.41 -4.68 -24.40
C PRO A 57 -1.23 -3.20 -24.02
N HIS A 58 -2.32 -2.45 -23.81
CA HIS A 58 -2.25 -1.04 -23.41
C HIS A 58 -1.81 -0.87 -21.95
N LEU A 59 -2.25 -1.79 -21.09
CA LEU A 59 -1.79 -1.88 -19.70
C LEU A 59 -0.30 -2.23 -19.64
N LYS A 60 0.15 -3.23 -20.42
CA LYS A 60 1.56 -3.63 -20.51
C LYS A 60 2.43 -2.46 -20.95
N ARG A 61 2.05 -1.75 -22.02
CA ARG A 61 2.75 -0.55 -22.49
C ARG A 61 2.87 0.49 -21.37
N TRP A 62 1.75 0.82 -20.72
CA TRP A 62 1.73 1.78 -19.62
C TRP A 62 2.62 1.34 -18.44
N PHE A 63 2.57 0.05 -18.08
CA PHE A 63 3.37 -0.53 -17.01
C PHE A 63 4.86 -0.41 -17.29
N GLU A 64 5.29 -0.77 -18.50
CA GLU A 64 6.68 -0.68 -18.95
C GLU A 64 7.16 0.78 -19.00
N THR A 65 6.32 1.68 -19.50
CA THR A 65 6.61 3.13 -19.52
C THR A 65 6.86 3.67 -18.12
N ILE A 66 6.05 3.31 -17.12
CA ILE A 66 6.27 3.76 -15.74
C ILE A 66 7.50 3.10 -15.13
N ARG A 67 7.68 1.79 -15.34
CA ARG A 67 8.82 1.04 -14.83
C ARG A 67 10.15 1.63 -15.28
N ALA A 68 10.25 2.10 -16.52
CA ALA A 68 11.45 2.69 -17.10
C ALA A 68 11.76 4.12 -16.59
N ARG A 69 10.92 4.71 -15.74
CA ARG A 69 11.16 6.07 -15.24
C ARG A 69 12.29 6.03 -14.18
N PRO A 70 13.33 6.88 -14.29
CA PRO A 70 14.42 6.90 -13.30
C PRO A 70 13.96 7.16 -11.85
N ALA A 71 12.87 7.90 -11.66
CA ALA A 71 12.29 8.12 -10.34
C ALA A 71 11.69 6.84 -9.73
N VAL A 72 11.10 5.98 -10.56
CA VAL A 72 10.53 4.70 -10.13
C VAL A 72 11.65 3.73 -9.77
N GLU A 73 12.68 3.61 -10.61
CA GLU A 73 13.86 2.78 -10.32
C GLU A 73 14.48 3.14 -8.97
N ARG A 74 14.80 4.42 -8.75
CA ARG A 74 15.35 4.92 -7.48
C ARG A 74 14.42 4.64 -6.28
N ALA A 75 13.11 4.72 -6.46
CA ALA A 75 12.16 4.46 -5.38
C ALA A 75 12.21 2.98 -4.95
N TYR A 76 12.25 2.05 -5.91
CA TYR A 76 12.32 0.61 -5.61
C TYR A 76 13.69 0.19 -5.06
N GLU A 77 14.78 0.83 -5.47
CA GLU A 77 16.08 0.66 -4.84
C GLU A 77 16.07 1.08 -3.37
N LYS A 78 15.53 2.26 -3.07
CA LYS A 78 15.43 2.78 -1.70
C LYS A 78 14.47 1.98 -0.82
N ALA A 79 13.40 1.42 -1.40
CA ALA A 79 12.40 0.65 -0.65
C ALA A 79 13.02 -0.52 0.14
N LYS A 80 14.07 -1.15 -0.41
CA LYS A 80 14.80 -2.24 0.26
C LYS A 80 15.51 -1.78 1.52
N ALA A 81 16.04 -0.56 1.53
CA ALA A 81 16.71 0.03 2.69
C ALA A 81 15.70 0.51 3.74
N VAL A 82 14.56 1.06 3.32
CA VAL A 82 13.52 1.59 4.22
C VAL A 82 12.75 0.47 4.91
N ASN A 83 12.47 -0.62 4.20
CA ASN A 83 11.76 -1.76 4.76
C ASN A 83 12.46 -3.06 4.35
N PRO A 84 13.48 -3.50 5.11
CA PRO A 84 14.17 -4.75 4.83
C PRO A 84 13.26 -5.98 5.04
N ASN A 85 12.19 -5.86 5.83
CA ASN A 85 11.23 -6.93 6.15
C ASN A 85 9.97 -6.90 5.26
N VAL A 86 10.02 -6.36 4.03
CA VAL A 86 8.86 -6.38 3.11
C VAL A 86 8.35 -7.82 2.92
N GLY A 87 7.09 -8.05 3.31
CA GLY A 87 6.44 -9.37 3.21
C GLY A 87 6.75 -10.34 4.35
N GLY A 88 7.60 -9.96 5.32
CA GLY A 88 7.87 -10.73 6.53
C GLY A 88 6.73 -10.65 7.55
N ILE A 89 6.66 -11.66 8.44
CA ILE A 89 5.74 -11.63 9.58
C ILE A 89 6.29 -10.61 10.58
N ARG A 90 5.54 -9.52 10.78
CA ARG A 90 5.88 -8.53 11.81
C ARG A 90 5.85 -9.15 13.20
N THR A 91 6.83 -8.79 14.03
CA THR A 91 6.89 -9.21 15.43
C THR A 91 5.75 -8.57 16.23
N ALA A 92 5.45 -9.08 17.43
CA ALA A 92 4.43 -8.49 18.30
C ALA A 92 4.76 -7.03 18.68
N GLU A 93 6.05 -6.72 18.84
CA GLU A 93 6.56 -5.39 19.18
C GLU A 93 6.37 -4.40 18.02
N GLU A 94 6.74 -4.77 16.79
CA GLU A 94 6.51 -3.94 15.60
C GLU A 94 5.03 -3.63 15.37
N ARG A 95 4.14 -4.59 15.70
CA ARG A 95 2.69 -4.38 15.65
C ARG A 95 2.22 -3.41 16.74
N ALA A 96 2.77 -3.49 17.95
CA ALA A 96 2.41 -2.61 19.06
C ALA A 96 2.77 -1.14 18.76
N THR A 97 3.95 -0.90 18.17
CA THR A 97 4.37 0.43 17.71
C THR A 97 3.45 0.97 16.62
N ALA A 98 3.07 0.15 15.64
CA ALA A 98 2.21 0.56 14.52
C ALA A 98 0.77 0.91 14.93
N VAL A 99 0.25 0.31 16.01
CA VAL A 99 -1.11 0.55 16.53
C VAL A 99 -1.13 1.72 17.53
N GLY A 100 0.02 2.36 17.80
CA GLY A 100 0.08 3.48 18.74
C GLY A 100 -0.19 3.08 20.19
N VAL A 101 -0.01 1.80 20.53
CA VAL A 101 -0.02 1.33 21.92
C VAL A 101 1.32 1.69 22.53
N VAL A 102 1.51 2.98 22.84
CA VAL A 102 2.54 3.39 23.80
C VAL A 102 2.05 2.88 25.15
N THR A 103 2.53 1.72 25.59
CA THR A 103 2.59 1.43 27.01
C THR A 103 3.49 2.48 27.63
N ARG A 104 2.89 3.54 28.18
CA ARG A 104 3.59 4.53 29.00
C ARG A 104 3.97 3.84 30.32
N ALA A 105 4.95 2.95 30.29
CA ALA A 105 5.65 2.54 31.48
C ALA A 105 6.59 3.69 31.87
N GLY A 106 6.29 4.38 32.97
CA GLY A 106 7.24 5.30 33.62
C GLY A 106 7.19 6.75 33.16
N ARG A 107 6.09 7.46 33.45
CA ARG A 107 6.14 8.93 33.69
C ARG A 107 4.89 9.43 34.40
N HIS A 108 4.62 8.90 35.59
CA HIS A 108 3.68 9.46 36.56
C HIS A 108 4.31 9.32 37.95
N ASP A 109 5.39 10.07 38.16
CA ASP A 109 5.83 10.39 39.52
C ASP A 109 5.99 11.90 39.61
N ARG A 110 5.30 12.47 40.60
CA ARG A 110 5.25 13.89 40.99
C ARG A 110 4.64 14.82 39.97
N LEU A 111 3.35 15.10 40.17
CA LEU A 111 2.70 16.42 40.17
C LEU A 111 1.20 16.11 40.31
N TRP A 112 0.49 16.82 41.18
CA TRP A 112 -0.94 16.63 41.56
C TRP A 112 -1.23 15.87 42.87
N LEU A 113 -0.58 16.29 43.97
CA LEU A 113 -1.12 16.13 45.33
C LEU A 113 -1.14 17.48 46.08
N HIS A 114 -1.71 18.52 45.47
CA HIS A 114 -2.17 19.69 46.20
C HIS A 114 -3.50 20.15 45.63
N HIS A 115 -4.43 20.46 46.53
CA HIS A 115 -5.84 20.80 46.33
C HIS A 115 -6.81 19.61 46.36
N GLY A 116 -7.14 19.24 47.60
CA GLY A 116 -8.30 18.41 47.90
C GLY A 116 -9.60 19.14 47.64
N LEU A 117 -10.54 18.44 47.02
CA LEU A 117 -11.97 18.63 47.13
C LEU A 117 -12.61 17.23 47.08
N ARG A 118 -13.24 16.83 48.18
CA ARG A 118 -14.07 15.63 48.27
C ARG A 118 -15.45 15.98 47.71
N CYS A 119 -15.96 15.19 46.76
CA CYS A 119 -17.39 15.12 46.49
C CYS A 119 -17.95 13.87 47.18
N ALA A 120 -18.92 14.07 48.08
CA ALA A 120 -19.74 13.00 48.65
C ALA A 120 -20.88 12.63 47.68
N PRO A 121 -21.34 11.37 47.66
CA PRO A 121 -22.48 10.95 46.84
C PRO A 121 -23.82 11.18 47.55
N SER A 122 -24.85 11.50 46.76
CA SER A 122 -26.27 11.42 47.14
C SER A 122 -26.79 10.00 46.98
#